data_AF-A0A959GYP8-F1
#
_entry.id   AF-A0A959GYP8-F1
#
_cell.length_a   1.000
_cell.length_b   1.000
_cell.length_c   1.000
_cell.angle_alpha   90.00
_cell.angle_beta   90.00
_cell.angle_gamma   90.00
#
_symmetry.space_group_name_H-M   'P 1'
#
loop_
_entity.id
_entity.type
_entity.pdbx_description
1 polymer ?
#
loop_
_entity_poly.entity_id
_entity_poly.type
_entity_poly.pdbx_seq_one_letter_code
_entity_poly.pdbx_strand_id
1 'polypeptide(L)'
;ISKRTEGADWVMAISDQAVVLGNAIYDGSEANYEIVSFIGQVPVYVRGTVAMGDYIVASGLNDGTAIAVSPQNITPEQANRIVGRAWESKTSETPARVNTVVGLPAAASTTLALARRVDDQQKRITELEAQNAAFEKRFELLEAALQQNPQPAAANRESGKK
;
A
#
# COMPACT_ATOMS: atom_id res chain seq x y z
N ILE A 1 17.09 11.31 -18.99
CA ILE A 1 16.14 11.56 -17.88
C ILE A 1 14.83 12.02 -18.50
N SER A 2 13.69 11.57 -17.97
CA SER A 2 12.37 11.94 -18.50
C SER A 2 11.39 12.10 -17.34
N LYS A 3 10.34 12.90 -17.55
CA LYS A 3 9.19 12.99 -16.61
C LYS A 3 8.24 11.80 -16.73
N ARG A 4 8.39 10.97 -17.77
CA ARG A 4 7.56 9.78 -17.99
C ARG A 4 7.87 8.72 -16.94
N THR A 5 6.84 8.22 -16.25
CA THR A 5 6.99 7.24 -15.16
C THR A 5 6.43 5.86 -15.49
N GLU A 6 5.68 5.71 -16.59
CA GLU A 6 5.25 4.38 -17.03
C GLU A 6 6.45 3.53 -17.48
N GLY A 7 6.54 2.33 -16.93
CA GLY A 7 7.63 1.38 -17.25
C GLY A 7 9.02 1.86 -16.80
N ALA A 8 9.10 2.87 -15.93
CA ALA A 8 10.38 3.34 -15.41
C ALA A 8 10.98 2.33 -14.43
N ASP A 9 12.25 1.98 -14.62
CA ASP A 9 13.01 1.15 -13.67
C ASP A 9 13.25 1.89 -12.35
N TRP A 10 13.46 3.20 -12.43
CA TRP A 10 13.78 4.07 -11.30
C TRP A 10 12.98 5.36 -11.35
N VAL A 11 12.33 5.70 -10.24
CA VAL A 11 11.70 7.00 -10.02
C VAL A 11 12.56 7.78 -9.02
N MET A 12 13.12 8.90 -9.44
CA MET A 12 14.07 9.69 -8.66
C MET A 12 13.69 11.17 -8.63
N ALA A 13 14.23 11.92 -7.67
CA ALA A 13 14.03 13.36 -7.55
C ALA A 13 15.18 14.14 -8.19
N ILE A 14 14.83 15.18 -8.96
CA ILE A 14 15.78 16.18 -9.43
C ILE A 14 15.98 17.23 -8.33
N SER A 15 17.22 17.60 -8.06
CA SER A 15 17.58 18.52 -6.99
C SER A 15 18.34 19.73 -7.50
N ASP A 16 18.02 20.89 -6.95
CA ASP A 16 18.71 22.17 -7.13
C ASP A 16 19.66 22.48 -5.96
N GLN A 17 19.78 21.58 -4.97
CA GLN A 17 20.45 21.82 -3.69
C GLN A 17 21.39 20.68 -3.29
N ALA A 18 22.09 20.07 -4.26
CA ALA A 18 23.05 19.02 -3.96
C ALA A 18 24.33 19.57 -3.31
N VAL A 19 24.73 18.97 -2.19
CA VAL A 19 25.99 19.29 -1.49
C VAL A 19 27.17 18.52 -2.07
N VAL A 20 26.92 17.28 -2.53
CA VAL A 20 27.93 16.41 -3.14
C VAL A 20 27.42 15.99 -4.51
N LEU A 21 28.22 16.26 -5.55
CA LEU A 21 27.95 15.83 -6.92
C LEU A 21 28.96 14.77 -7.33
N GLY A 22 28.47 13.57 -7.63
CA GLY A 22 29.26 12.51 -8.23
C GLY A 22 29.24 12.62 -9.76
N ASN A 23 30.36 12.26 -10.41
CA ASN A 23 30.46 12.23 -11.88
C ASN A 23 30.06 13.56 -12.56
N ALA A 24 30.34 14.69 -11.91
CA ALA A 24 30.06 16.00 -12.48
C ALA A 24 31.04 16.30 -13.63
N ILE A 25 30.49 16.77 -14.75
CA ILE A 25 31.24 17.20 -15.93
C ILE A 25 31.24 18.73 -15.93
N TYR A 26 32.42 19.33 -16.04
CA TYR A 26 32.63 20.78 -16.05
C TYR A 26 33.29 21.19 -17.36
N ASP A 27 32.51 21.18 -18.45
CA ASP A 27 32.97 21.45 -19.81
C ASP A 27 32.18 22.59 -20.49
N GLY A 28 31.35 23.32 -19.74
CA GLY A 28 30.49 24.37 -20.29
C GLY A 28 29.16 23.86 -20.85
N SER A 29 28.89 22.54 -20.79
CA SER A 29 27.63 21.93 -21.21
C SER A 29 26.71 21.55 -20.05
N GLU A 30 26.92 22.12 -18.86
CA GLU A 30 26.21 21.80 -17.61
C GLU A 30 24.68 21.94 -17.76
N ALA A 31 24.21 22.87 -18.59
CA ALA A 31 22.79 23.10 -18.87
C ALA A 31 22.07 21.90 -19.55
N ASN A 32 22.82 20.94 -20.08
CA ASN A 32 22.28 19.74 -20.71
C ASN A 32 22.11 18.57 -19.72
N TYR A 33 22.46 18.76 -18.45
CA TYR A 33 22.42 17.74 -17.43
C TYR A 33 21.49 18.12 -16.28
N GLU A 34 21.06 17.11 -15.55
CA GLU A 34 20.22 17.26 -14.37
C GLU A 34 20.88 16.59 -13.18
N ILE A 35 20.73 17.20 -12.01
CA ILE A 35 21.24 16.65 -10.75
C ILE A 35 20.19 15.70 -10.16
N VAL A 36 20.50 14.41 -10.19
CA VAL A 36 19.62 13.36 -9.65
C VAL A 36 20.03 13.03 -8.22
N SER A 37 19.07 13.12 -7.29
CA SER A 37 19.32 12.81 -5.88
C SER A 37 19.09 11.35 -5.57
N PHE A 38 20.14 10.71 -5.03
CA PHE A 38 20.09 9.32 -4.59
C PHE A 38 19.73 9.22 -3.11
N ILE A 39 20.26 10.12 -2.27
CA ILE A 39 20.10 10.12 -0.82
C ILE A 39 20.06 11.56 -0.32
N GLY A 40 19.18 11.84 0.63
CA GLY A 40 19.18 13.10 1.39
C GLY A 40 17.79 13.71 1.52
N GLN A 41 17.76 14.98 1.92
CA GLN A 41 16.56 15.79 1.95
C GLN A 41 16.46 16.55 0.63
N VAL A 42 15.36 16.34 -0.10
CA VAL A 42 15.11 16.96 -1.39
C VAL A 42 13.70 17.55 -1.37
N PRO A 43 13.52 18.84 -1.72
CA PRO A 43 12.20 19.40 -1.81
C PRO A 43 11.52 18.95 -3.13
N VAL A 44 10.49 18.11 -3.03
CA VAL A 44 9.76 17.51 -4.16
C VAL A 44 8.46 18.26 -4.41
N TYR A 45 8.07 18.47 -5.66
CA TYR A 45 6.76 19.04 -5.99
C TYR A 45 5.64 18.02 -5.76
N VAL A 46 4.79 18.27 -4.76
CA VAL A 46 3.67 17.40 -4.39
C VAL A 46 2.35 18.15 -4.56
N ARG A 47 1.35 17.47 -5.13
CA ARG A 47 -0.01 17.98 -5.32
C ARG A 47 -0.89 17.65 -4.12
N GLY A 48 -1.67 18.64 -3.67
CA GLY A 48 -2.69 18.47 -2.64
C GLY A 48 -2.13 18.49 -1.22
N THR A 49 -2.84 17.78 -0.33
CA THR A 49 -2.50 17.70 1.10
C THR A 49 -1.48 16.60 1.34
N VAL A 50 -0.48 16.92 2.15
CA VAL A 50 0.58 16.01 2.59
C VAL A 50 0.64 16.04 4.11
N ALA A 51 0.65 14.86 4.72
CA ALA A 51 1.00 14.72 6.13
C ALA A 51 2.45 14.25 6.28
N MET A 52 3.13 14.73 7.33
CA MET A 52 4.43 14.23 7.72
C MET A 52 4.38 12.69 7.88
N GLY A 53 5.33 12.01 7.25
CA GLY A 53 5.41 10.55 7.24
C GLY A 53 4.65 9.85 6.11
N ASP A 54 3.91 10.58 5.27
CA ASP A 54 3.33 10.03 4.04
C ASP A 54 4.42 9.60 3.05
N TYR A 55 4.10 8.59 2.25
CA TYR A 55 4.91 8.25 1.08
C TYR A 55 4.68 9.30 -0.02
N ILE A 56 5.78 9.78 -0.59
CA ILE A 56 5.74 10.64 -1.77
C ILE A 56 5.88 9.75 -3.00
N VAL A 57 4.81 9.65 -3.77
CA VAL A 57 4.68 8.76 -4.93
C VAL A 57 4.55 9.61 -6.20
N ALA A 58 5.23 9.24 -7.28
CA ALA A 58 5.04 9.95 -8.55
C ALA A 58 3.55 9.98 -8.97
N SER A 59 3.10 11.13 -9.46
CA SER A 59 1.67 11.38 -9.76
C SER A 59 1.10 10.46 -10.85
N GLY A 60 1.96 9.95 -11.72
CA GLY A 60 1.54 9.22 -12.94
C GLY A 60 1.03 10.14 -14.06
N LEU A 61 1.10 11.46 -13.90
CA LEU A 61 0.68 12.43 -14.92
C LEU A 61 1.82 12.83 -15.87
N ASN A 62 3.01 12.25 -15.70
CA ASN A 62 4.21 12.53 -16.48
C ASN A 62 4.61 14.02 -16.50
N ASP A 63 4.32 14.73 -15.42
CA ASP A 63 4.48 16.17 -15.30
C ASP A 63 5.65 16.59 -14.38
N GLY A 64 6.28 15.63 -13.73
CA GLY A 64 7.37 15.85 -12.75
C GLY A 64 6.85 16.17 -11.35
N THR A 65 5.58 15.86 -11.05
CA THR A 65 5.00 16.03 -9.71
C THR A 65 4.71 14.70 -9.04
N ALA A 66 4.47 14.76 -7.74
CA ALA A 66 4.10 13.64 -6.89
C ALA A 66 2.77 13.87 -6.17
N ILE A 67 2.26 12.81 -5.55
CA ILE A 67 1.14 12.81 -4.60
C ILE A 67 1.61 12.21 -3.28
N ALA A 68 0.99 12.61 -2.18
CA ALA A 68 1.19 11.98 -0.89
C ALA A 68 0.20 10.83 -0.69
N VAL A 69 0.71 9.69 -0.20
CA VAL A 69 -0.10 8.52 0.12
C VAL A 69 0.24 8.04 1.52
N SER A 70 -0.80 7.94 2.36
CA SER A 70 -0.63 7.40 3.71
C SER A 70 -0.04 5.98 3.68
N PRO A 71 0.87 5.63 4.61
CA PRO A 71 1.41 4.28 4.70
C PRO A 71 0.36 3.18 4.82
N GLN A 72 -0.82 3.51 5.37
CA GLN A 72 -1.93 2.56 5.51
C GLN A 72 -2.71 2.36 4.21
N ASN A 73 -2.57 3.26 3.23
CA ASN A 73 -3.35 3.27 1.98
C ASN A 73 -2.51 2.97 0.73
N ILE A 74 -1.19 2.88 0.86
CA ILE A 74 -0.28 2.60 -0.26
C ILE A 74 -0.63 1.28 -0.97
N THR A 75 -0.64 1.25 -2.30
CA THR A 75 -0.84 0.01 -3.08
C THR A 75 0.50 -0.57 -3.57
N PRO A 76 0.55 -1.87 -3.93
CA PRO A 76 1.74 -2.47 -4.53
C PRO A 76 2.20 -1.78 -5.82
N GLU A 77 1.27 -1.22 -6.61
CA GLU A 77 1.60 -0.50 -7.85
C GLU A 77 2.15 0.89 -7.57
N GLN A 78 1.72 1.52 -6.48
CA GLN A 78 2.27 2.80 -6.01
C GLN A 78 3.63 2.60 -5.34
N ALA A 79 3.86 1.45 -4.72
CA ALA A 79 5.13 1.10 -4.07
C ALA A 79 6.34 1.27 -4.99
N ASN A 80 6.23 0.79 -6.22
CA ASN A 80 7.29 0.88 -7.23
C ASN A 80 7.55 2.30 -7.74
N ARG A 81 6.71 3.27 -7.34
CA ARG A 81 6.78 4.67 -7.77
C ARG A 81 7.08 5.63 -6.63
N ILE A 82 7.48 5.11 -5.47
CA ILE A 82 7.86 5.92 -4.32
C ILE A 82 9.18 6.61 -4.60
N VAL A 83 9.18 7.93 -4.41
CA VAL A 83 10.36 8.80 -4.47
C VAL A 83 11.02 8.90 -3.10
N GLY A 84 10.20 8.95 -2.04
CA GLY A 84 10.68 9.17 -0.68
C GLY A 84 9.55 9.27 0.35
N ARG A 85 9.87 9.85 1.50
CA ARG A 85 8.93 10.05 2.61
C ARG A 85 8.87 11.50 3.05
N ALA A 86 7.67 12.03 3.27
CA ALA A 86 7.46 13.40 3.70
C ALA A 86 8.03 13.66 5.09
N TRP A 87 8.82 14.72 5.24
CA TRP A 87 9.35 15.22 6.52
C TRP A 87 8.66 16.51 6.99
N GLU A 88 7.61 16.92 6.30
CA GLU A 88 6.75 18.02 6.72
C GLU A 88 5.30 17.77 6.29
N SER A 89 4.38 18.43 6.96
CA SER A 89 2.97 18.49 6.54
C SER A 89 2.74 19.78 5.75
N LYS A 90 2.01 19.70 4.65
CA LYS A 90 1.71 20.85 3.80
C LYS A 90 0.41 20.67 3.06
N THR A 91 -0.38 21.72 2.97
CA THR A 91 -1.61 21.76 2.17
C THR A 91 -1.48 22.86 1.14
N SER A 92 -1.73 22.54 -0.13
CA SER A 92 -1.75 23.52 -1.20
C SER A 92 -2.71 23.11 -2.33
N GLU A 93 -3.34 24.10 -2.94
CA GLU A 93 -4.19 23.92 -4.13
C GLU A 93 -3.35 23.68 -5.40
N THR A 94 -2.09 24.13 -5.40
CA THR A 94 -1.13 23.97 -6.49
C THR A 94 0.02 23.06 -6.07
N PRO A 95 0.77 22.44 -7.01
CA PRO A 95 1.98 21.70 -6.66
C PRO A 95 2.93 22.54 -5.80
N ALA A 96 3.29 22.04 -4.62
CA ALA A 96 4.15 22.74 -3.68
C ALA A 96 5.39 21.91 -3.37
N ARG A 97 6.53 22.57 -3.12
CA ARG A 97 7.74 21.89 -2.66
C ARG A 97 7.51 21.37 -1.24
N VAL A 98 7.71 20.07 -1.05
CA VAL A 98 7.61 19.37 0.22
C VAL A 98 8.96 18.77 0.57
N ASN A 99 9.49 19.07 1.75
CA ASN A 99 10.72 18.45 2.24
C ASN A 99 10.55 16.92 2.34
N THR A 100 11.29 16.20 1.52
CA THR A 100 11.15 14.76 1.34
C THR A 100 12.50 14.09 1.55
N VAL A 101 12.54 13.05 2.38
CA VAL A 101 13.72 12.19 2.46
C VAL A 101 13.67 11.15 1.36
N VAL A 102 14.71 11.17 0.52
CA VAL A 102 14.96 10.21 -0.55
C VAL A 102 16.13 9.30 -0.15
N GLY A 103 16.10 8.06 -0.61
CA GLY A 103 17.15 7.08 -0.31
C GLY A 103 16.70 5.62 -0.46
N LEU A 104 17.67 4.70 -0.42
CA LEU A 104 17.46 3.24 -0.34
C LEU A 104 16.37 2.81 0.68
N PRO A 105 16.16 3.47 1.83
CA PRO A 105 15.11 3.09 2.78
C PRO A 105 13.69 3.28 2.24
N ALA A 106 13.47 4.13 1.23
CA ALA A 106 12.13 4.35 0.67
C ALA A 106 11.62 3.10 -0.08
N ALA A 107 12.50 2.40 -0.78
CA ALA A 107 12.19 1.09 -1.39
C ALA A 107 12.02 0.00 -0.30
N ALA A 108 12.90 -0.06 0.69
CA ALA A 108 12.85 -1.08 1.75
C ALA A 108 11.64 -0.94 2.69
N SER A 109 11.25 0.28 3.06
CA SER A 109 10.08 0.53 3.93
C SER A 109 8.78 0.07 3.28
N THR A 110 8.75 0.09 1.95
CA THR A 110 7.59 -0.30 1.18
C THR A 110 7.47 -1.80 1.04
N THR A 111 8.59 -2.51 0.83
CA THR A 111 8.65 -3.96 0.93
C THR A 111 8.20 -4.44 2.32
N LEU A 112 8.63 -3.75 3.38
CA LEU A 112 8.19 -4.03 4.75
C LEU A 112 6.70 -3.77 4.97
N ALA A 113 6.15 -2.68 4.43
CA ALA A 113 4.72 -2.38 4.52
C ALA A 113 3.88 -3.42 3.77
N LEU A 114 4.34 -3.84 2.59
CA LEU A 114 3.69 -4.89 1.80
C LEU A 114 3.77 -6.25 2.51
N ALA A 115 4.93 -6.60 3.07
CA ALA A 115 5.11 -7.81 3.85
C ALA A 115 4.17 -7.87 5.07
N ARG A 116 3.95 -6.73 5.76
CA ARG A 116 2.97 -6.66 6.87
C ARG A 116 1.55 -6.94 6.41
N ARG A 117 1.13 -6.40 5.26
CA ARG A 117 -0.20 -6.69 4.71
C ARG A 117 -0.36 -8.15 4.32
N VAL A 118 0.67 -8.77 3.75
CA VAL A 118 0.66 -10.20 3.45
C VAL A 118 0.52 -11.02 4.74
N ASP A 119 1.24 -10.64 5.80
CA ASP A 119 1.13 -11.29 7.12
C ASP A 119 -0.28 -11.15 7.72
N ASP A 120 -0.89 -9.96 7.64
CA ASP A 120 -2.25 -9.73 8.14
C ASP A 120 -3.31 -10.49 7.31
N GLN A 121 -3.13 -10.56 5.98
CA GLN A 121 -3.98 -11.38 5.11
C GLN A 121 -3.85 -12.86 5.45
N GLN A 122 -2.63 -13.34 5.71
CA GLN A 122 -2.39 -14.74 6.09
C GLN A 122 -3.10 -15.09 7.40
N LYS A 123 -3.03 -14.21 8.42
CA LYS A 123 -3.78 -14.40 9.68
C LYS A 123 -5.28 -14.49 9.43
N ARG A 124 -5.82 -13.62 8.55
CA ARG A 124 -7.25 -13.61 8.25
C ARG A 124 -7.69 -14.89 7.52
N ILE A 125 -6.87 -15.40 6.61
CA ILE A 125 -7.11 -16.66 5.92
C ILE A 125 -7.16 -17.81 6.94
N THR A 126 -6.16 -17.90 7.82
CA THR A 126 -6.13 -18.94 8.86
C THR A 126 -7.33 -18.88 9.81
N GLU A 127 -7.78 -17.67 10.16
CA GLU A 127 -8.97 -17.51 11.00
C GLU A 127 -10.25 -17.92 10.27
N LEU A 128 -10.40 -17.57 8.99
CA LEU A 128 -11.55 -17.99 8.18
C LEU A 128 -11.57 -19.52 7.97
N GLU A 129 -10.42 -20.14 7.73
CA GLU A 129 -10.29 -21.59 7.63
C GLU A 129 -10.71 -22.28 8.93
N ALA A 130 -10.31 -21.75 10.09
CA ALA A 130 -10.71 -22.27 11.39
C ALA A 130 -12.23 -22.14 11.63
N GLN A 131 -12.83 -21.01 11.22
CA GLN A 131 -14.28 -20.81 11.31
C GLN A 131 -15.05 -21.79 10.42
N ASN A 132 -14.59 -22.01 9.19
CA ASN A 132 -15.21 -22.96 8.27
C ASN A 132 -15.15 -24.39 8.82
N ALA A 133 -13.99 -24.83 9.33
CA ALA A 133 -13.86 -26.15 9.95
C ALA A 133 -14.78 -26.33 11.17
N ALA A 134 -14.96 -25.27 11.97
CA ALA A 134 -15.88 -25.29 13.11
C ALA A 134 -17.35 -25.37 12.66
N PHE A 135 -17.72 -24.66 11.59
CA PHE A 135 -19.06 -24.75 11.01
C PHE A 135 -19.34 -26.12 10.41
N GLU A 136 -18.40 -26.69 9.65
CA GLU A 136 -18.51 -28.05 9.09
C GLU A 136 -18.75 -29.08 10.20
N LYS A 137 -17.96 -29.04 11.28
CA LYS A 137 -18.15 -29.93 12.44
C LYS A 137 -19.51 -29.74 13.11
N ARG A 138 -19.99 -28.49 13.20
CA ARG A 138 -21.31 -28.19 13.77
C ARG A 138 -22.44 -28.72 12.88
N PHE A 139 -22.28 -28.68 11.56
CA PHE A 139 -23.21 -29.27 10.61
C PHE A 139 -23.28 -30.80 10.76
N GLU A 140 -22.13 -31.48 10.81
CA GLU A 140 -22.09 -32.94 11.01
C GLU A 140 -22.79 -33.38 12.30
N LEU A 141 -22.56 -32.66 13.41
CA LEU A 141 -23.23 -32.95 14.68
C LEU A 141 -24.74 -32.75 14.59
N LEU A 142 -25.20 -31.74 13.86
CA LEU A 142 -26.63 -31.47 13.67
C LEU A 142 -27.29 -32.55 12.82
N GLU A 143 -26.64 -32.96 11.73
CA GLU A 143 -27.11 -34.05 10.86
C GLU A 143 -27.19 -35.37 11.62
N ALA A 144 -26.17 -35.71 12.42
CA ALA A 144 -26.18 -36.90 13.27
C ALA A 144 -27.33 -36.86 14.28
N ALA A 145 -27.60 -35.71 14.91
CA ALA A 145 -28.69 -35.55 15.87
C ALA A 145 -30.08 -35.68 15.21
N LEU A 146 -30.25 -35.18 13.98
CA LEU A 146 -31.49 -35.30 13.21
C LEU A 146 -31.74 -36.74 12.75
N GLN A 147 -30.69 -37.48 12.34
CA GLN A 147 -30.82 -38.89 11.96
C GLN A 147 -31.14 -39.81 13.14
N GLN A 148 -30.70 -39.46 14.36
CA GLN A 148 -30.96 -40.24 15.57
C GLN A 148 -32.36 -39.99 16.19
N ASN A 149 -33.12 -39.01 15.70
CA ASN A 149 -34.44 -38.68 16.23
C ASN A 149 -35.53 -38.86 15.15
N PRO A 150 -35.95 -40.11 14.83
CA PRO A 150 -37.12 -40.32 14.02
C PRO A 150 -38.34 -39.77 14.80
N GLN A 151 -38.99 -38.73 14.28
CA GLN A 151 -40.24 -38.23 14.85
C GLN A 151 -41.20 -39.40 15.14
N PRO A 152 -41.86 -39.46 16.32
CA PRO A 152 -42.88 -40.47 16.54
C PRO A 152 -44.04 -40.17 15.59
N ALA A 153 -44.19 -41.01 14.57
CA ALA A 153 -45.34 -41.00 13.69
C ALA A 153 -46.61 -41.25 14.51
N ALA A 154 -47.35 -40.18 14.78
CA ALA A 154 -48.79 -40.10 14.97
C ALA A 154 -49.50 -41.36 15.53
N ALA A 155 -49.42 -41.57 16.85
CA ALA A 155 -50.38 -42.41 17.57
C ALA A 155 -51.40 -41.51 18.28
N ASN A 156 -52.34 -40.92 17.52
CA ASN A 156 -53.51 -40.27 18.12
C ASN A 156 -54.75 -40.41 17.23
N ARG A 157 -55.23 -41.65 17.09
CA ARG A 157 -56.62 -42.06 16.79
C ARG A 157 -56.76 -43.42 17.47
N GLU A 158 -57.55 -43.60 18.52
CA GLU A 158 -59.01 -43.71 18.52
C GLU A 158 -59.53 -43.30 19.92
N SER A 159 -60.36 -42.26 20.03
CA SER A 159 -61.83 -42.35 20.04
C SER A 159 -62.37 -43.11 21.25
N GLY A 160 -62.65 -42.36 22.32
CA GLY A 160 -63.64 -42.76 23.32
C GLY A 160 -65.02 -42.93 22.69
N LYS A 161 -65.61 -44.11 22.87
CA LYS A 161 -67.06 -44.32 22.84
C LYS A 161 -67.48 -44.89 24.20
N LYS A 162 -68.16 -44.07 24.98
CA LYS A 162 -69.18 -44.48 25.94
C LYS A 162 -70.49 -43.88 25.48
#